data_AF-A0A7Y3FGZ7-F1
#
_entry.id   AF-A0A7Y3FGZ7-F1
#
_cell.length_a   1.000
_cell.length_b   1.000
_cell.length_c   1.000
_cell.angle_alpha   90.00
_cell.angle_beta   90.00
_cell.angle_gamma   90.00
#
_symmetry.space_group_name_H-M   'P 1'
#
loop_
_entity.id
_entity.type
_entity.pdbx_description
1 polymer ?
#
loop_
_entity_poly.entity_id
_entity_poly.type
_entity_poly.pdbx_seq_one_letter_code
_entity_poly.pdbx_strand_id
1 'polypeptide(L)'
;MFQKLIISSTVLTVCLLSMFLMRCANQLPPTGGDVDRIPPEIEEVYPPNGTTNYDEDYFEIEFSEYVDNARCRKQFLFLPILMVRSILIGQVLQ
;
A
#
# COMPACT_ATOMS: atom_id res chain seq x y z
N MET A 1 -66.38 -18.36 3.05
CA MET A 1 -65.74 -18.13 1.72
C MET A 1 -64.97 -16.82 1.70
N PHE A 2 -65.61 -15.68 2.03
CA PHE A 2 -64.99 -14.35 2.09
C PHE A 2 -63.74 -14.23 2.98
N GLN A 3 -63.72 -14.87 4.15
CA GLN A 3 -62.58 -14.81 5.06
C GLN A 3 -61.30 -15.46 4.49
N LYS A 4 -61.44 -16.53 3.67
CA LYS A 4 -60.32 -17.19 2.99
C LYS A 4 -59.73 -16.33 1.85
N LEU A 5 -60.60 -15.54 1.20
CA LEU A 5 -60.21 -14.60 0.13
C LEU A 5 -59.37 -13.44 0.69
N ILE A 6 -59.77 -12.90 1.86
CA ILE A 6 -59.05 -11.82 2.56
C ILE A 6 -57.67 -12.31 3.04
N ILE A 7 -57.60 -13.51 3.62
CA ILE A 7 -56.34 -14.11 4.08
C ILE A 7 -55.36 -14.34 2.92
N SER A 8 -55.85 -14.81 1.77
CA SER A 8 -54.99 -15.00 0.59
C SER A 8 -54.40 -13.69 0.06
N SER A 9 -55.19 -12.61 0.09
CA SER A 9 -54.74 -11.28 -0.36
C SER A 9 -53.72 -10.68 0.59
N THR A 10 -53.92 -10.78 1.91
CA THR A 10 -52.98 -10.22 2.89
C THR A 10 -51.65 -10.96 2.91
N VAL A 11 -51.67 -12.29 2.78
CA VAL A 11 -50.44 -13.11 2.67
C VAL A 11 -49.63 -12.71 1.43
N LEU A 12 -50.29 -12.48 0.29
CA LEU A 12 -49.62 -12.05 -0.94
C LEU A 12 -48.96 -10.67 -0.77
N THR A 13 -49.65 -9.72 -0.14
CA THR A 13 -49.10 -8.38 0.10
C THR A 13 -47.89 -8.41 1.03
N VAL A 14 -47.95 -9.22 2.10
CA VAL A 14 -46.82 -9.37 3.04
C VAL A 14 -45.62 -10.04 2.38
N CYS A 15 -45.83 -11.05 1.53
CA CYS A 15 -44.77 -11.70 0.77
C CYS A 15 -44.10 -10.74 -0.24
N LEU A 16 -44.89 -9.90 -0.92
CA LEU A 16 -44.34 -8.89 -1.82
C LEU A 16 -43.51 -7.84 -1.08
N LEU A 17 -43.94 -7.41 0.10
CA LEU A 17 -43.21 -6.43 0.91
C LEU A 17 -41.86 -6.96 1.41
N SER A 18 -41.79 -8.24 1.78
CA SER A 18 -40.55 -8.85 2.29
C SER A 18 -39.44 -8.92 1.22
N MET A 19 -39.79 -9.03 -0.06
CA MET A 19 -38.82 -9.04 -1.17
C MET A 19 -38.07 -7.71 -1.35
N PHE A 20 -38.65 -6.57 -0.91
CA PHE A 20 -37.98 -5.27 -0.96
C PHE A 20 -36.98 -5.07 0.19
N LEU A 21 -37.16 -5.78 1.30
CA LEU A 21 -36.27 -5.71 2.46
C LEU A 21 -35.00 -6.58 2.29
N MET A 22 -34.98 -7.49 1.30
CA MET A 22 -33.81 -8.31 0.94
C MET A 22 -32.86 -7.58 -0.04
N ARG A 23 -32.43 -6.35 0.27
CA ARG A 23 -31.37 -5.67 -0.48
C ARG A 23 -30.07 -5.75 0.32
N CYS A 24 -29.09 -6.52 -0.17
CA CYS A 24 -27.72 -6.50 0.37
C CYS A 24 -27.01 -5.20 -0.01
N ALA A 25 -26.25 -4.64 0.92
CA ALA A 25 -25.34 -3.53 0.63
C ALA A 25 -24.21 -4.01 -0.28
N ASN A 26 -24.03 -3.38 -1.43
CA ASN A 26 -22.89 -3.65 -2.31
C ASN A 26 -21.66 -3.00 -1.69
N GLN A 27 -20.72 -3.81 -1.22
CA GLN A 27 -19.45 -3.34 -0.70
C GLN A 27 -18.62 -2.79 -1.87
N LEU A 28 -18.57 -1.47 -2.02
CA LEU A 28 -17.63 -0.83 -2.93
C LEU A 28 -16.26 -0.76 -2.26
N PRO A 29 -15.17 -0.96 -3.01
CA PRO A 29 -13.84 -0.66 -2.50
C PRO A 29 -13.74 0.83 -2.17
N PRO A 30 -12.92 1.21 -1.19
CA PRO A 30 -12.63 2.61 -0.96
C PRO A 30 -12.08 3.24 -2.23
N THR A 31 -12.43 4.50 -2.49
CA THR A 31 -11.72 5.29 -3.50
C THR A 31 -10.25 5.39 -3.06
N GLY A 32 -9.33 5.15 -3.99
CA GLY A 32 -7.89 5.29 -3.72
C GLY A 32 -7.55 6.71 -3.27
N GLY A 33 -6.41 6.85 -2.60
CA GLY A 33 -5.86 8.16 -2.25
C GLY A 33 -5.37 8.93 -3.47
N ASP A 34 -4.88 10.14 -3.23
CA ASP A 34 -4.23 10.93 -4.26
C ASP A 34 -3.03 10.20 -4.86
N VAL A 35 -2.78 10.46 -6.14
CA VAL A 35 -1.61 9.90 -6.83
C VAL A 35 -0.36 10.44 -6.15
N ASP A 36 0.56 9.55 -5.80
CA ASP A 36 1.86 9.93 -5.27
C ASP A 36 2.69 10.68 -6.33
N ARG A 37 3.24 11.82 -5.91
CA ARG A 37 4.00 12.75 -6.74
C ARG A 37 5.27 13.25 -6.06
N ILE A 38 5.44 12.97 -4.77
CA ILE A 38 6.56 13.50 -3.99
C ILE A 38 7.61 12.38 -3.95
N PRO A 39 8.84 12.62 -4.45
CA PRO A 39 9.87 11.61 -4.38
C PRO A 39 10.39 11.45 -2.94
N PRO A 40 10.96 10.28 -2.59
CA PRO A 40 11.63 10.07 -1.32
C PRO A 40 12.87 10.97 -1.21
N GLU A 41 13.12 11.49 -0.01
CA GLU A 41 14.31 12.26 0.32
C GLU A 41 15.35 11.37 1.00
N ILE A 42 16.64 11.72 0.88
CA ILE A 42 17.72 11.04 1.61
C ILE A 42 17.84 11.73 2.97
N GLU A 43 17.63 10.98 4.05
CA GLU A 43 17.72 11.49 5.42
C GLU A 43 19.14 11.34 5.97
N GLU A 44 19.73 10.16 5.81
CA GLU A 44 21.08 9.87 6.30
C GLU A 44 21.92 9.08 5.28
N VAL A 45 23.23 9.28 5.35
CA VAL A 45 24.22 8.55 4.55
C VAL A 45 25.38 8.15 5.45
N TYR A 46 25.67 6.85 5.47
CA TYR A 46 26.80 6.29 6.19
C TYR A 46 27.72 5.51 5.24
N PRO A 47 29.05 5.74 5.27
CA PRO A 47 29.73 6.77 6.05
C PRO A 47 29.39 8.18 5.52
N PRO A 48 29.58 9.25 6.33
CA PRO A 48 29.33 10.61 5.89
C PRO A 48 30.08 10.96 4.60
N ASN A 49 29.47 11.80 3.75
CA ASN A 49 30.08 12.22 2.50
C ASN A 49 31.48 12.84 2.74
N GLY A 50 32.47 12.42 1.96
CA GLY A 50 33.86 12.88 2.10
C GLY A 50 34.69 12.11 3.13
N THR A 51 34.16 11.02 3.70
CA THR A 51 34.94 10.14 4.58
C THR A 51 36.16 9.57 3.84
N THR A 52 37.32 9.60 4.50
CA THR A 52 38.58 9.06 3.99
C THR A 52 39.05 7.91 4.87
N ASN A 53 39.79 6.95 4.30
CA ASN A 53 40.30 5.77 5.02
C ASN A 53 39.19 4.93 5.67
N TYR A 54 38.04 4.82 4.98
CA TYR A 54 36.95 3.94 5.39
C TYR A 54 37.32 2.47 5.16
N ASP A 55 37.18 1.64 6.19
CA ASP A 55 37.68 0.26 6.24
C ASP A 55 36.58 -0.81 6.22
N GLU A 56 35.31 -0.42 6.20
CA GLU A 56 34.18 -1.34 6.08
C GLU A 56 33.77 -1.59 4.61
N ASP A 57 33.03 -2.68 4.36
CA ASP A 57 32.66 -3.16 3.01
C ASP A 57 31.21 -2.85 2.60
N TYR A 58 30.55 -1.95 3.33
CA TYR A 58 29.17 -1.53 3.09
C TYR A 58 29.04 -0.01 3.18
N PHE A 59 27.96 0.52 2.61
CA PHE A 59 27.48 1.86 2.89
C PHE A 59 25.96 1.77 3.05
N GLU A 60 25.40 2.73 3.77
CA GLU A 60 23.98 2.82 4.06
C GLU A 60 23.44 4.17 3.58
N ILE A 61 22.24 4.11 3.01
CA ILE A 61 21.46 5.30 2.65
C ILE A 61 20.09 5.09 3.26
N GLU A 62 19.68 6.03 4.11
CA GLU A 62 18.36 6.09 4.69
C GLU A 62 17.49 7.07 3.90
N PHE A 63 16.28 6.63 3.58
CA PHE A 63 15.29 7.42 2.85
C PHE A 63 14.12 7.75 3.77
N SER A 64 13.45 8.87 3.51
CA SER A 64 12.27 9.34 4.26
C SER A 64 11.07 8.39 4.21
N GLU A 65 11.08 7.41 3.30
CA GLU A 65 10.04 6.40 3.14
C GLU A 65 10.60 5.10 2.54
N TYR A 66 9.74 4.08 2.46
CA TYR A 66 10.09 2.79 1.86
C TYR A 66 10.40 2.92 0.36
N VAL A 67 11.62 2.54 -0.03
CA VAL A 67 12.03 2.46 -1.43
C VAL A 67 12.29 1.00 -1.82
N ASP A 68 11.81 0.58 -2.99
CA ASP A 68 12.11 -0.76 -3.53
C ASP A 68 13.60 -0.87 -3.87
N ASN A 69 14.32 -1.62 -3.03
CA ASN A 69 15.75 -1.88 -3.13
C ASN A 69 16.20 -2.38 -4.51
N ALA A 70 15.40 -3.22 -5.17
CA ALA A 70 15.76 -3.78 -6.46
C ALA A 70 15.66 -2.76 -7.60
N ARG A 71 14.71 -1.83 -7.52
CA ARG A 71 14.59 -0.71 -8.47
C ARG A 71 15.63 0.35 -8.19
N CYS A 72 15.77 0.73 -6.92
CA CYS A 72 16.74 1.69 -6.42
C CYS A 72 18.15 1.35 -6.93
N ARG A 73 18.64 0.12 -6.67
CA ARG A 73 19.98 -0.32 -7.12
C ARG A 73 20.23 -0.22 -8.63
N LYS A 74 19.20 -0.22 -9.49
CA LYS A 74 19.35 -0.07 -10.94
C LYS A 74 19.56 1.39 -11.37
N GLN A 75 19.15 2.34 -10.55
CA GLN A 75 19.26 3.77 -10.83
C GLN A 75 20.58 4.37 -10.32
N PHE A 76 21.20 3.76 -9.31
CA PHE A 76 22.49 4.21 -8.82
C PHE A 76 23.64 3.73 -9.72
N LEU A 77 24.53 4.67 -10.06
CA LEU A 77 25.78 4.40 -10.75
C LEU A 77 26.92 4.50 -9.74
N PHE A 78 27.56 3.36 -9.44
CA PHE A 78 28.74 3.32 -8.58
C PHE A 78 30.01 3.33 -9.44
N LEU A 79 30.82 4.37 -9.25
CA LEU A 79 32.10 4.55 -9.91
C LEU A 79 33.15 4.80 -8.83
N PRO A 80 34.38 4.26 -8.91
CA PRO A 80 34.84 3.10 -9.69
C PRO A 80 34.33 1.78 -9.09
N ILE A 81 34.38 0.66 -9.84
CA ILE A 81 33.86 -0.69 -9.50
C ILE A 81 34.62 -1.28 -8.29
N LEU A 82 34.48 -0.67 -7.12
CA LEU A 82 35.03 -1.15 -5.87
C LEU A 82 34.00 -2.12 -5.28
N MET A 83 34.48 -3.35 -5.06
CA MET A 83 34.29 -4.30 -3.96
C MET A 83 33.19 -4.12 -2.89
N VAL A 84 32.17 -3.27 -3.06
CA VAL A 84 31.07 -3.14 -2.12
C VAL A 84 30.13 -4.30 -2.36
N ARG A 85 30.15 -5.26 -1.44
CA ARG A 85 29.42 -6.52 -1.55
C ARG A 85 27.95 -6.37 -1.12
N SER A 86 27.65 -5.34 -0.31
CA SER A 86 26.32 -5.07 0.22
C SER A 86 25.99 -3.59 0.16
N ILE A 87 24.86 -3.28 -0.49
CA ILE A 87 24.17 -2.00 -0.35
C ILE A 87 23.01 -2.28 0.61
N LEU A 88 23.11 -1.76 1.83
CA LEU A 88 22.00 -1.79 2.78
C LEU A 88 21.24 -0.48 2.60
N ILE A 89 20.14 -0.54 1.86
CA ILE A 89 19.18 0.57 1.83
C ILE A 89 18.36 0.41 3.09
N GLY A 90 18.64 1.28 4.06
CA GLY A 90 18.03 1.27 5.38
C GLY A 90 16.53 1.58 5.30
N GLN A 91 15.75 0.86 6.09
CA GLN A 91 14.32 1.04 6.23
C GLN A 91 14.09 1.99 7.41
N VAL A 92 13.35 3.09 7.23
CA VAL A 92 12.63 3.66 8.37
C VAL A 92 11.61 2.61 8.79
N LEU A 93 11.74 2.07 10.00
CA LEU A 93 10.70 1.25 10.63
C LEU A 93 9.49 2.16 10.89
N GLN A 94 8.51 2.12 9.99
CA GLN A 94 7.13 2.52 10.28
C GLN A 94 6.24 1.29 10.33
#